data_AF-A0A955SXS1-F1
#
_entry.id   AF-A0A955SXS1-F1
#
_cell.length_a   1.000
_cell.length_b   1.000
_cell.length_c   1.000
_cell.angle_alpha   90.00
_cell.angle_beta   90.00
_cell.angle_gamma   90.00
#
_symmetry.space_group_name_H-M   'P 1'
#
loop_
_entity.id
_entity.type
_entity.pdbx_description
1 polymer ?
#
loop_
_entity_poly.entity_id
_entity_poly.type
_entity_poly.pdbx_seq_one_letter_code
_entity_poly.pdbx_strand_id
1 'polypeptide(L)'
;MSSSQPIAARLGVDRLEAPVTVGTLHRVYFGSDFLSAENVTLSNLIEPKPDGPTRALFVLDQSLSTCWPDLEERIREYQAAHADRFTLTKILELPGGEASKNSSRAYEALLQAINDEGICRQSYVVAMGGGALLDVAGYAASTSHRGVRLIRFPTTTL
;
A
#
# COMPACT_ATOMS: atom_id res chain seq x y z
N MET A 1 -50.82 33.68 -5.87
CA MET A 1 -49.99 32.87 -4.95
C MET A 1 -49.63 31.58 -5.68
N SER A 2 -48.51 31.59 -6.41
CA SER A 2 -48.06 30.45 -7.22
C SER A 2 -47.18 29.56 -6.35
N SER A 3 -47.67 28.39 -5.96
CA SER A 3 -46.87 27.40 -5.25
C SER A 3 -45.96 26.69 -6.26
N SER A 4 -44.66 26.99 -6.22
CA SER A 4 -43.65 26.26 -6.98
C SER A 4 -43.53 24.84 -6.43
N GLN A 5 -44.02 23.85 -7.18
CA GLN A 5 -43.70 22.45 -6.92
C GLN A 5 -42.18 22.21 -7.13
N PRO A 6 -41.52 21.42 -6.26
CA PRO A 6 -40.10 21.10 -6.40
C PRO A 6 -39.83 20.28 -7.67
N ILE A 7 -38.72 20.60 -8.36
CA ILE A 7 -38.29 20.04 -9.66
C ILE A 7 -38.24 18.50 -9.69
N ALA A 8 -38.05 17.84 -8.55
CA ALA A 8 -37.94 16.38 -8.44
C ALA A 8 -39.19 15.62 -8.97
N ALA A 9 -40.39 16.19 -8.83
CA ALA A 9 -41.63 15.52 -9.24
C ALA A 9 -41.79 15.40 -10.77
N ARG A 10 -41.01 16.15 -11.57
CA ARG A 10 -41.13 16.19 -13.04
C ARG A 10 -40.30 15.13 -13.78
N LEU A 11 -39.39 14.43 -13.11
CA LEU A 11 -38.42 13.53 -13.77
C LEU A 11 -38.65 12.03 -13.50
N GLY A 12 -39.65 11.65 -12.70
CA GLY A 12 -39.89 10.23 -12.36
C GLY A 12 -38.71 9.58 -11.62
N VAL A 13 -37.97 10.36 -10.83
CA VAL A 13 -36.81 9.88 -10.06
C VAL A 13 -37.23 9.67 -8.61
N ASP A 14 -37.16 8.43 -8.16
CA ASP A 14 -37.34 8.09 -6.75
C ASP A 14 -36.08 8.42 -5.95
N ARG A 15 -36.27 9.14 -4.83
CA ARG A 15 -35.18 9.49 -3.91
C ARG A 15 -35.07 8.43 -2.82
N LEU A 16 -33.97 7.67 -2.84
CA LEU A 16 -33.58 6.77 -1.75
C LEU A 16 -32.49 7.43 -0.90
N GLU A 17 -32.75 7.59 0.40
CA GLU A 17 -31.77 8.06 1.37
C GLU A 17 -31.57 7.01 2.45
N ALA A 18 -30.32 6.64 2.69
CA ALA A 18 -29.96 5.72 3.77
C ALA A 18 -28.66 6.23 4.42
N PRO A 19 -28.56 6.19 5.76
CA PRO A 19 -27.32 6.50 6.45
C PRO A 19 -26.27 5.44 6.12
N VAL A 20 -25.06 5.89 5.78
CA VAL A 20 -23.90 5.00 5.59
C VAL A 20 -22.92 5.25 6.73
N THR A 21 -22.62 4.21 7.51
CA THR A 21 -21.57 4.25 8.53
C THR A 21 -20.31 3.61 7.98
N VAL A 22 -19.21 4.37 7.93
CA VAL A 22 -17.90 3.86 7.54
C VAL A 22 -17.10 3.59 8.80
N GLY A 23 -17.01 2.32 9.22
CA GLY A 23 -16.09 1.89 10.27
C GLY A 23 -14.69 1.70 9.69
N THR A 24 -13.67 2.34 10.26
CA THR A 24 -12.27 2.08 9.89
C THR A 24 -11.55 1.44 11.07
N LEU A 25 -10.86 0.33 10.81
CA LEU A 25 -9.98 -0.31 11.77
C LEU A 25 -8.54 0.02 11.39
N HIS A 26 -7.88 0.84 12.21
CA HIS A 26 -6.46 1.10 12.05
C HIS A 26 -5.66 0.03 12.80
N ARG A 27 -4.93 -0.81 12.05
CA ARG A 27 -4.11 -1.91 12.61
C ARG A 27 -2.66 -1.44 12.76
N VAL A 28 -2.13 -1.53 13.97
CA VAL A 28 -0.73 -1.19 14.29
C VAL A 28 -0.12 -2.37 15.02
N TYR A 29 1.08 -2.77 14.59
CA TYR A 29 1.84 -3.87 15.17
C TYR A 29 3.17 -3.31 15.68
N PHE A 30 3.52 -3.64 16.92
CA PHE A 30 4.81 -3.30 17.52
C PHE A 30 5.59 -4.57 17.75
N GLY A 31 6.88 -4.54 17.44
CA GLY A 31 7.75 -5.70 17.58
C GLY A 31 9.12 -5.43 17.00
N SER A 32 9.94 -6.47 17.01
CA SER A 32 11.28 -6.49 16.45
C SER A 32 11.40 -7.61 15.44
N ASP A 33 12.32 -7.46 14.50
CA ASP A 33 12.70 -8.51 13.55
C ASP A 33 11.52 -9.09 12.75
N PHE A 34 10.75 -8.20 12.13
CA PHE A 34 9.60 -8.56 11.28
C PHE A 34 9.97 -9.36 10.01
N LEU A 35 11.26 -9.40 9.66
CA LEU A 35 11.78 -10.14 8.51
C LEU A 35 12.49 -11.46 8.91
N SER A 36 12.42 -11.86 10.19
CA SER A 36 12.81 -13.23 10.58
C SER A 36 11.82 -14.24 9.99
N ALA A 37 12.33 -15.39 9.51
CA ALA A 37 11.51 -16.49 8.99
C ALA A 37 10.49 -17.04 10.02
N GLU A 38 10.73 -16.84 11.32
CA GLU A 38 9.80 -17.24 12.38
C GLU A 38 8.69 -16.20 12.61
N ASN A 39 8.87 -14.95 12.17
CA ASN A 39 7.92 -13.88 12.37
C ASN A 39 6.84 -13.88 11.28
N VAL A 40 5.71 -14.52 11.58
CA VAL A 40 4.58 -14.63 10.63
C VAL A 40 3.71 -13.38 10.53
N THR A 41 4.07 -12.26 11.18
CA THR A 41 3.19 -11.08 11.23
C THR A 41 2.97 -10.48 9.84
N LEU A 42 4.04 -10.20 9.10
CA LEU A 42 3.94 -9.60 7.76
C LEU A 42 3.25 -10.58 6.79
N SER A 43 3.62 -11.85 6.80
CA SER A 43 3.04 -12.87 5.93
C SER A 43 1.56 -13.16 6.24
N ASN A 44 1.10 -12.96 7.48
CA ASN A 44 -0.33 -13.03 7.84
C ASN A 44 -1.13 -11.79 7.43
N LEU A 45 -0.48 -10.64 7.22
CA LEU A 45 -1.14 -9.43 6.70
C LEU A 45 -1.39 -9.51 5.19
N ILE A 46 -0.56 -10.27 4.48
CA ILE A 46 -0.71 -10.53 3.06
C ILE A 46 -1.64 -11.74 2.88
N GLU A 47 -2.90 -11.45 2.59
CA GLU A 47 -3.90 -12.50 2.34
C GLU A 47 -3.56 -13.24 1.05
N PRO A 48 -3.34 -14.57 1.06
CA PRO A 48 -3.11 -15.35 -0.15
C PRO A 48 -4.38 -15.39 -1.01
N LYS A 49 -4.22 -15.56 -2.33
CA LYS A 49 -5.36 -15.78 -3.22
C LYS A 49 -5.76 -17.26 -3.20
N PRO A 50 -7.02 -17.59 -3.52
CA PRO A 50 -7.44 -18.98 -3.68
C PRO A 50 -6.57 -19.74 -4.70
N ASP A 51 -6.08 -19.03 -5.71
CA ASP A 51 -5.37 -19.61 -6.86
C ASP A 51 -3.84 -19.50 -6.76
N GLY A 52 -3.31 -19.11 -5.60
CA GLY A 52 -1.87 -19.02 -5.35
C GLY A 52 -1.43 -17.83 -4.48
N PRO A 53 -0.11 -17.61 -4.35
CA PRO A 53 0.42 -16.53 -3.54
C PRO A 53 0.03 -15.15 -4.07
N THR A 54 -0.13 -14.20 -3.15
CA THR A 54 -0.44 -12.82 -3.52
C THR A 54 0.81 -12.06 -3.94
N ARG A 55 0.71 -11.24 -4.99
CA ARG A 55 1.83 -10.42 -5.44
C ARG A 55 2.09 -9.28 -4.45
N ALA A 56 3.36 -9.06 -4.12
CA ALA A 56 3.80 -7.96 -3.28
C ALA A 56 4.98 -7.21 -3.92
N LEU A 57 4.84 -5.90 -4.03
CA LEU A 57 5.90 -4.96 -4.42
C LEU A 57 6.46 -4.32 -3.14
N PHE A 58 7.76 -4.44 -2.92
CA PHE A 58 8.43 -3.78 -1.80
C PHE A 58 9.01 -2.45 -2.28
N VAL A 59 8.81 -1.39 -1.50
CA VAL A 59 9.30 -0.04 -1.78
C VAL A 59 10.12 0.42 -0.59
N LEU A 60 11.39 0.71 -0.82
CA LEU A 60 12.34 1.03 0.24
C LEU A 60 12.82 2.48 0.09
N ASP A 61 13.01 3.14 1.22
CA ASP A 61 13.79 4.37 1.29
C ASP A 61 15.27 3.99 1.07
N GLN A 62 15.91 4.60 0.07
CA GLN A 62 17.30 4.30 -0.31
C GLN A 62 18.29 4.47 0.85
N SER A 63 17.99 5.31 1.84
CA SER A 63 18.84 5.47 3.03
C SER A 63 18.87 4.20 3.90
N LEU A 64 17.85 3.34 3.82
CA LEU A 64 17.80 2.09 4.60
C LEU A 64 18.91 1.13 4.20
N SER A 65 19.28 1.07 2.92
CA SER A 65 20.37 0.21 2.43
C SER A 65 21.74 0.63 2.99
N THR A 66 21.86 1.88 3.48
CA THR A 66 23.06 2.33 4.20
C THR A 66 23.05 1.86 5.67
N CYS A 67 21.89 1.88 6.31
CA CYS A 67 21.74 1.49 7.72
C CYS A 67 21.64 -0.03 7.91
N TRP A 68 21.05 -0.73 6.95
CA TRP A 68 20.80 -2.18 6.90
C TRP A 68 21.19 -2.71 5.52
N PRO A 69 22.50 -2.93 5.26
CA PRO A 69 22.98 -3.35 3.94
C PRO A 69 22.45 -4.72 3.49
N ASP A 70 22.02 -5.56 4.42
CA ASP A 70 21.46 -6.89 4.21
C ASP A 70 19.92 -6.87 4.04
N LEU A 71 19.28 -5.69 4.05
CA LEU A 71 17.81 -5.58 4.04
C LEU A 71 17.16 -6.27 2.83
N GLU A 72 17.70 -6.06 1.62
CA GLU A 72 17.17 -6.72 0.43
C GLU A 72 17.27 -8.24 0.51
N GLU A 73 18.40 -8.75 0.99
CA GLU A 73 18.63 -10.18 1.17
C GLU A 73 17.63 -10.76 2.19
N ARG A 74 17.46 -10.08 3.33
CA ARG A 74 16.48 -10.46 4.36
C ARG A 74 15.04 -10.45 3.84
N ILE A 75 14.66 -9.51 2.98
CA ILE A 75 13.34 -9.51 2.32
C ILE A 75 13.17 -10.75 1.43
N ARG A 76 14.21 -11.12 0.68
CA ARG A 76 14.18 -12.30 -0.20
C ARG A 76 14.15 -13.60 0.60
N GLU A 77 14.94 -13.71 1.66
CA GLU A 77 14.93 -14.85 2.58
C GLU A 77 13.57 -15.00 3.27
N TYR A 78 13.00 -13.90 3.77
CA TYR A 78 11.67 -13.87 4.36
C TYR A 78 10.61 -14.33 3.37
N GLN A 79 10.66 -13.85 2.12
CA GLN A 79 9.74 -14.30 1.08
C GLN A 79 9.92 -15.78 0.76
N ALA A 80 11.15 -16.29 0.70
CA ALA A 80 11.41 -17.71 0.46
C ALA A 80 10.81 -18.59 1.57
N ALA A 81 10.91 -18.15 2.83
CA ALA A 81 10.29 -18.84 3.98
C ALA A 81 8.75 -18.80 3.97
N HIS A 82 8.14 -17.86 3.25
CA HIS A 82 6.69 -17.64 3.19
C HIS A 82 6.15 -17.60 1.74
N ALA A 83 6.74 -18.41 0.86
CA ALA A 83 6.43 -18.40 -0.57
C ALA A 83 5.01 -18.86 -0.90
N ASP A 84 4.34 -19.57 0.02
CA ASP A 84 2.93 -19.95 -0.04
C ASP A 84 1.99 -18.74 0.14
N ARG A 85 2.45 -17.70 0.84
CA ARG A 85 1.64 -16.52 1.14
C ARG A 85 1.73 -15.47 0.05
N PHE A 86 2.96 -15.17 -0.39
CA PHE A 86 3.18 -14.07 -1.32
C PHE A 86 4.38 -14.30 -2.25
N THR A 87 4.30 -13.67 -3.42
CA THR A 87 5.37 -13.58 -4.41
C THR A 87 5.92 -12.16 -4.41
N LEU A 88 7.20 -12.02 -4.09
CA LEU A 88 7.92 -10.75 -4.25
C LEU A 88 8.12 -10.48 -5.73
N THR A 89 7.49 -9.43 -6.27
CA THR A 89 7.63 -9.07 -7.68
C THR A 89 8.90 -8.26 -7.91
N LYS A 90 9.09 -7.23 -7.10
CA LYS A 90 10.23 -6.31 -7.18
C LYS A 90 10.51 -5.67 -5.83
N ILE A 91 11.76 -5.28 -5.63
CA ILE A 91 12.17 -4.33 -4.61
C ILE A 91 12.51 -3.03 -5.36
N LEU A 92 11.83 -1.95 -5.04
CA LEU A 92 12.03 -0.62 -5.63
C LEU A 92 12.60 0.32 -4.57
N GLU A 93 13.85 0.75 -4.76
CA GLU A 93 14.41 1.83 -3.96
C GLU A 93 13.99 3.19 -4.53
N LEU A 94 13.55 4.08 -3.63
CA LEU A 94 13.24 5.47 -3.95
C LEU A 94 14.03 6.39 -3.02
N PRO A 95 14.37 7.61 -3.47
CA PRO A 95 14.98 8.59 -2.59
C PRO A 95 14.06 8.89 -1.40
N GLY A 96 14.63 8.98 -0.20
CA GLY A 96 13.94 9.38 1.02
C GLY A 96 13.85 10.89 1.23
N GLY A 97 13.19 11.29 2.33
CA GLY A 97 13.13 12.67 2.81
C GLY A 97 12.40 13.66 1.88
N GLU A 98 12.63 14.96 2.06
CA GLU A 98 11.99 16.02 1.27
C GLU A 98 12.30 15.94 -0.24
N ALA A 99 13.38 15.26 -0.63
CA ALA A 99 13.70 15.02 -2.04
C ALA A 99 12.61 14.19 -2.76
N SER A 100 11.89 13.33 -2.03
CA SER A 100 10.78 12.54 -2.56
C SER A 100 9.46 13.33 -2.65
N LYS A 101 9.30 14.36 -1.81
CA LYS A 101 8.13 15.25 -1.83
C LYS A 101 8.21 16.34 -2.92
N ASN A 102 9.42 16.79 -3.25
CA ASN A 102 9.63 17.92 -4.15
C ASN A 102 9.69 17.52 -5.64
N SER A 103 9.48 16.25 -5.99
CA SER A 103 9.50 15.78 -7.37
C SER A 103 8.50 14.65 -7.60
N SER A 104 7.70 14.74 -8.67
CA SER A 104 6.78 13.69 -9.09
C SER A 104 7.47 12.38 -9.46
N ARG A 105 8.81 12.37 -9.61
CA ARG A 105 9.60 11.22 -10.02
C ARG A 105 9.42 9.99 -9.15
N ALA A 106 9.40 10.14 -7.82
CA ALA A 106 9.23 9.00 -6.91
C ALA A 106 7.84 8.37 -7.06
N TYR A 107 6.81 9.22 -7.19
CA TYR A 107 5.45 8.81 -7.45
C TYR A 107 5.31 8.14 -8.83
N GLU A 108 5.84 8.74 -9.88
CA GLU A 108 5.82 8.20 -11.26
C GLU A 108 6.54 6.86 -11.35
N ALA A 109 7.72 6.73 -10.73
CA ALA A 109 8.47 5.49 -10.68
C ALA A 109 7.71 4.38 -9.95
N LEU A 110 7.02 4.72 -8.85
CA LEU A 110 6.18 3.76 -8.13
C LEU A 110 4.94 3.36 -8.94
N LEU A 111 4.26 4.30 -9.60
CA LEU A 111 3.14 3.99 -10.50
C LEU A 111 3.58 3.07 -11.64
N GLN A 112 4.74 3.36 -12.25
CA GLN A 112 5.30 2.55 -13.31
C GLN A 112 5.59 1.14 -12.82
N ALA A 113 6.23 1.00 -11.65
CA ALA A 113 6.49 -0.30 -11.03
C ALA A 113 5.19 -1.05 -10.69
N ILE A 114 4.16 -0.38 -10.19
CA ILE A 114 2.84 -0.99 -9.93
C ILE A 114 2.27 -1.60 -11.21
N ASN A 115 2.34 -0.87 -12.33
CA ASN A 115 1.82 -1.33 -13.61
C ASN A 115 2.66 -2.48 -14.20
N ASP A 116 3.98 -2.32 -14.26
CA ASP A 116 4.90 -3.28 -14.86
C ASP A 116 4.91 -4.61 -14.09
N GLU A 117 4.86 -4.51 -12.76
CA GLU A 117 4.81 -5.68 -11.88
C GLU A 117 3.38 -6.21 -11.67
N GLY A 118 2.40 -5.72 -12.45
CA GLY A 118 1.00 -6.14 -12.42
C GLY A 118 0.40 -6.21 -11.01
N ILE A 119 0.69 -5.19 -10.20
CA ILE A 119 0.16 -4.99 -8.86
C ILE A 119 -1.24 -4.41 -8.99
N CYS A 120 -2.26 -5.11 -8.50
CA CYS A 120 -3.66 -4.70 -8.60
C CYS A 120 -4.35 -4.65 -7.23
N ARG A 121 -5.68 -4.45 -7.20
CA ARG A 121 -6.49 -4.39 -5.95
C ARG A 121 -6.40 -5.63 -5.05
N GLN A 122 -5.92 -6.76 -5.57
CA GLN A 122 -5.68 -8.00 -4.82
C GLN A 122 -4.18 -8.23 -4.55
N SER A 123 -3.35 -7.21 -4.71
CA SER A 123 -1.90 -7.24 -4.48
C SER A 123 -1.56 -6.24 -3.38
N TYR A 124 -0.33 -6.30 -2.89
CA TYR A 124 0.15 -5.43 -1.83
C TYR A 124 1.33 -4.59 -2.30
N VAL A 125 1.35 -3.34 -1.86
CA VAL A 125 2.57 -2.54 -1.75
C VAL A 125 3.02 -2.60 -0.30
N VAL A 126 4.28 -2.92 -0.07
CA VAL A 126 4.92 -2.91 1.26
C VAL A 126 5.95 -1.80 1.24
N ALA A 127 5.66 -0.68 1.94
CA ALA A 127 6.54 0.48 1.96
C ALA A 127 7.33 0.54 3.27
N MET A 128 8.66 0.60 3.20
CA MET A 128 9.56 0.71 4.34
C MET A 128 10.35 2.01 4.25
N GLY A 129 10.12 2.93 5.18
CA GLY A 129 10.80 4.23 5.16
C GLY A 129 10.20 5.25 6.11
N GLY A 130 10.71 6.47 6.03
CA GLY A 130 10.20 7.62 6.79
C GLY A 130 8.89 8.16 6.22
N GLY A 131 8.30 9.14 6.91
CA GLY A 131 6.99 9.71 6.56
C GLY A 131 6.86 10.15 5.09
N ALA A 132 7.90 10.76 4.51
CA ALA A 132 7.87 11.21 3.12
C ALA A 132 7.70 10.07 2.10
N LEU A 133 8.42 8.95 2.26
CA LEU A 133 8.23 7.78 1.41
C LEU A 133 6.83 7.19 1.62
N LEU A 134 6.39 7.08 2.87
CA LEU A 134 5.09 6.51 3.21
C LEU A 134 3.92 7.33 2.66
N ASP A 135 4.07 8.65 2.55
CA ASP A 135 3.11 9.55 1.91
C ASP A 135 3.03 9.26 0.40
N VAL A 136 4.19 9.19 -0.28
CA VAL A 136 4.25 8.87 -1.73
C VAL A 136 3.65 7.50 -2.01
N ALA A 137 4.01 6.48 -1.22
CA ALA A 137 3.47 5.14 -1.34
C ALA A 137 1.97 5.10 -1.05
N GLY A 138 1.52 5.83 -0.03
CA GLY A 138 0.11 6.05 0.28
C GLY A 138 -0.67 6.61 -0.89
N TYR A 139 -0.14 7.67 -1.49
CA TYR A 139 -0.78 8.33 -2.62
C TYR A 139 -0.83 7.42 -3.86
N ALA A 140 0.31 6.85 -4.27
CA ALA A 140 0.37 5.94 -5.41
C ALA A 140 -0.54 4.71 -5.25
N ALA A 141 -0.56 4.08 -4.07
CA ALA A 141 -1.43 2.95 -3.80
C ALA A 141 -2.91 3.33 -3.84
N SER A 142 -3.27 4.53 -3.36
CA SER A 142 -4.67 4.99 -3.36
C SER A 142 -5.21 5.32 -4.76
N THR A 143 -4.35 5.80 -5.66
CA THR A 143 -4.75 6.19 -7.03
C THR A 143 -4.63 5.03 -8.03
N SER A 144 -3.74 4.06 -7.77
CA SER A 144 -3.55 2.90 -8.64
C SER A 144 -4.73 1.94 -8.58
N HIS A 145 -5.25 1.54 -9.73
CA HIS A 145 -6.32 0.52 -9.86
C HIS A 145 -7.54 0.73 -8.94
N ARG A 146 -7.85 1.99 -8.58
CA ARG A 146 -8.90 2.38 -7.61
C ARG A 146 -8.64 1.86 -6.18
N GLY A 147 -7.37 1.72 -5.81
CA GLY A 147 -6.92 1.29 -4.49
C GLY A 147 -6.18 -0.05 -4.54
N VAL A 148 -4.88 0.00 -4.27
CA VAL A 148 -4.03 -1.14 -3.95
C VAL A 148 -3.85 -1.22 -2.43
N ARG A 149 -3.74 -2.43 -1.89
CA ARG A 149 -3.54 -2.63 -0.44
C ARG A 149 -2.12 -2.19 -0.06
N LEU A 150 -1.99 -1.44 1.03
CA LEU A 150 -0.72 -0.89 1.48
C LEU A 150 -0.39 -1.32 2.90
N ILE A 151 0.78 -1.91 3.09
CA ILE A 151 1.41 -2.15 4.41
C ILE A 151 2.52 -1.11 4.57
N ARG A 152 2.54 -0.43 5.72
CA ARG A 152 3.53 0.59 6.04
C ARG A 152 4.45 0.07 7.15
N PHE A 153 5.76 0.20 6.93
CA PHE A 153 6.82 0.01 7.91
C PHE A 153 7.48 1.37 8.17
N PRO A 154 7.02 2.13 9.18
CA PRO A 154 7.62 3.40 9.54
C PRO A 154 9.01 3.17 10.13
N THR A 155 10.01 3.88 9.61
CA THR A 155 11.40 3.82 10.11
C THR A 155 11.81 5.09 10.85
N THR A 156 10.91 6.07 10.97
CA THR A 156 11.12 7.34 11.68
C THR A 156 10.00 7.57 12.69
N THR A 157 10.30 8.23 13.81
CA THR A 157 9.34 8.53 14.89
C THR A 157 8.52 9.80 14.70
N LEU A 158 8.73 10.52 13.58
CA LEU A 158 8.16 11.84 13.30
C LEU A 158 6.63 11.86 13.22
#